data_AF-A0A352Q4S5-F1
#
_entry.id   AF-A0A352Q4S5-F1
#
_cell.length_a   1.000
_cell.length_b   1.000
_cell.length_c   1.000
_cell.angle_alpha   90.00
_cell.angle_beta   90.00
_cell.angle_gamma   90.00
#
_symmetry.space_group_name_H-M   'P 1'
#
loop_
_entity.id
_entity.type
_entity.pdbx_description
1 polymer ?
#
loop_
_entity_poly.entity_id
_entity_poly.type
_entity_poly.pdbx_seq_one_letter_code
_entity_poly.pdbx_strand_id
1 'polypeptide(L)' 'GLPQDIQAEFLAACRKLRGEYKGEVSFAVRSSATAEDLPSASFAGQHDSFLNVCSDEDLLDACR' A
#
# COMPACT_ATOMS: atom_id res chain seq x y z
N GLY A 1 -7.05 13.69 1.38
CA GLY A 1 -7.10 12.57 0.43
C GLY A 1 -6.03 12.76 -0.62
N LEU A 2 -5.50 11.67 -1.19
CA LEU A 2 -4.45 11.74 -2.22
C LEU A 2 -4.88 12.60 -3.43
N PRO A 3 -3.98 13.38 -4.05
CA PRO A 3 -4.22 14.05 -5.33
C PRO A 3 -4.57 13.07 -6.47
N GLN A 4 -5.39 13.50 -7.44
CA GLN A 4 -5.91 12.62 -8.50
C GLN A 4 -4.83 12.05 -9.43
N ASP A 5 -3.81 12.86 -9.72
CA ASP A 5 -2.63 12.45 -10.48
C ASP A 5 -1.85 11.34 -9.76
N ILE A 6 -1.64 11.48 -8.45
CA ILE A 6 -0.98 10.44 -7.64
C ILE A 6 -1.83 9.17 -7.55
N GLN A 7 -3.15 9.30 -7.39
CA GLN A 7 -4.04 8.12 -7.42
C GLN A 7 -3.93 7.38 -8.76
N ALA A 8 -3.92 8.10 -9.88
CA ALA A 8 -3.82 7.51 -11.21
C ALA A 8 -2.49 6.80 -11.43
N GLU A 9 -1.37 7.41 -11.00
CA GLU A 9 -0.04 6.82 -11.10
C GLU A 9 0.10 5.56 -10.23
N PHE A 10 -0.38 5.63 -8.98
CA PHE A 10 -0.38 4.51 -8.05
C PHE A 10 -1.15 3.31 -8.60
N LEU A 11 -2.39 3.52 -9.06
CA LEU A 11 -3.20 2.45 -9.63
C LEU A 11 -2.60 1.90 -10.94
N ALA A 12 -1.95 2.74 -11.75
CA ALA A 12 -1.25 2.27 -12.94
C ALA A 12 -0.08 1.33 -12.58
N ALA A 13 0.69 1.66 -11.54
CA ALA A 13 1.75 0.80 -11.02
C ALA A 13 1.20 -0.54 -10.47
N CYS A 14 0.13 -0.51 -9.69
CA CYS A 14 -0.53 -1.72 -9.19
C CYS A 14 -1.03 -2.62 -10.34
N ARG A 15 -1.68 -2.04 -11.36
CA ARG A 15 -2.13 -2.80 -12.54
C ARG A 15 -0.98 -3.41 -13.31
N LYS A 16 0.13 -2.70 -13.47
CA LYS A 16 1.34 -3.24 -14.09
C LYS A 16 1.84 -4.47 -13.34
N LEU A 17 1.97 -4.37 -12.01
CA LEU A 17 2.39 -5.49 -11.16
C LEU A 17 1.42 -6.68 -11.29
N ARG A 18 0.09 -6.45 -11.27
CA ARG A 18 -0.89 -7.53 -11.47
C ARG A 18 -0.66 -8.28 -12.79
N GLY A 19 -0.25 -7.59 -13.86
CA GLY A 19 0.06 -8.20 -15.15
C GLY A 19 1.36 -9.00 -15.20
N GLU A 20 2.26 -8.83 -14.24
CA GLU A 20 3.54 -9.55 -14.16
C GLU A 20 3.40 -10.93 -13.50
N TYR A 21 2.32 -11.16 -12.75
CA TYR A 21 2.07 -12.43 -12.06
C TYR A 21 0.89 -13.19 -12.68
N LYS A 22 0.93 -14.52 -12.62
CA LYS A 22 -0.18 -15.39 -13.06
C LYS A 22 -1.11 -15.66 -11.88
N GLY A 23 -2.41 -15.45 -12.08
CA GLY A 23 -3.44 -15.71 -11.08
C GLY A 23 -3.93 -14.44 -10.38
N GLU A 24 -4.72 -14.60 -9.32
CA GLU A 24 -5.20 -13.47 -8.52
C GLU A 24 -4.06 -12.88 -7.69
N VAL A 25 -3.85 -11.58 -7.82
CA VAL A 25 -2.81 -10.83 -7.11
C VAL A 25 -3.48 -9.91 -6.10
N SER A 26 -3.12 -10.09 -4.83
CA SER A 26 -3.52 -9.20 -3.75
C SER A 26 -2.30 -8.47 -3.17
N PHE A 27 -2.54 -7.31 -2.57
CA PHE A 27 -1.51 -6.46 -2.00
C PHE A 27 -1.58 -6.45 -0.47
N ALA A 28 -0.42 -6.25 0.14
CA ALA A 28 -0.32 -5.87 1.54
C ALA A 28 0.09 -4.39 1.59
N VAL A 29 -0.76 -3.54 2.17
CA VAL A 29 -0.49 -2.11 2.33
C VAL A 29 -0.02 -1.89 3.77
N ARG A 30 1.14 -1.28 3.93
CA ARG A 30 1.79 -1.02 5.21
C ARG A 30 2.17 0.44 5.27
N SER A 31 1.88 1.10 6.38
CA SER A 31 2.51 2.39 6.66
C SER A 31 4.01 2.16 6.91
N SER A 32 4.83 3.04 6.33
CA SER A 32 6.27 3.07 6.58
C SER A 32 6.61 4.49 7.02
N ALA A 33 6.94 4.64 8.29
CA ALA A 33 7.44 5.89 8.84
C ALA A 33 8.97 5.93 8.70
N THR A 34 9.52 7.08 8.30
CA THR A 34 10.97 7.33 8.21
C THR A 34 11.72 7.17 9.53
N ALA A 35 11.02 7.07 10.66
CA ALA A 35 11.61 6.86 11.98
C ALA A 35 11.78 5.37 12.36
N GLU A 36 11.25 4.42 11.57
CA GLU A 36 11.35 2.98 11.84
C GLU A 36 12.80 2.44 11.78
N ASP A 37 13.72 3.17 11.15
CA ASP A 37 15.13 2.82 11.03
C ASP A 37 15.99 3.26 12.25
N LEU A 38 15.41 3.92 13.26
CA LEU A 38 16.14 4.27 14.48
C LEU A 38 16.19 3.08 15.45
N PRO A 39 17.37 2.66 15.95
CA PRO A 39 17.50 1.53 16.88
C PRO A 39 16.68 1.65 18.17
N SER A 40 16.30 2.87 18.53
CA SER A 40 15.53 3.20 19.73
C SER A 40 14.03 3.34 19.50
N ALA A 41 13.56 3.31 18.25
CA ALA A 41 12.16 3.55 17.91
C ALA A 41 11.45 2.21 17.62
N SER A 42 10.72 1.72 18.62
CA SER A 42 9.83 0.57 18.46
C SER A 42 8.44 1.08 18.07
N PHE A 43 8.00 0.81 16.84
CA PHE A 43 6.65 1.13 16.35
C PHE A 43 5.72 -0.10 16.37
N ALA A 44 6.06 -1.12 17.15
CA ALA A 44 5.26 -2.34 17.27
C ALA A 44 3.82 -2.00 17.73
N GLY A 45 2.86 -2.14 16.82
CA GLY A 45 1.44 -1.88 17.05
C GLY A 45 0.98 -0.43 16.84
N GLN A 46 1.80 0.47 16.27
CA GLN A 46 1.39 1.84 15.93
C GLN A 46 1.01 2.05 14.47
N HIS A 47 1.25 1.07 13.60
CA HIS A 47 1.09 1.17 12.15
C HIS A 47 0.08 0.14 11.65
N ASP A 48 -0.99 0.62 11.02
CA ASP A 48 -1.99 -0.25 10.39
C ASP A 48 -1.37 -1.00 9.20
N SER A 49 -1.71 -2.28 9.10
CA SER A 49 -1.35 -3.16 7.99
C SER A 49 -2.62 -3.77 7.42
N PHE A 50 -2.87 -3.53 6.14
CA PHE A 50 -4.01 -4.09 5.42
C PHE A 50 -3.52 -5.24 4.54
N LEU A 51 -4.10 -6.42 4.73
CA LEU A 51 -3.74 -7.62 3.99
C LEU A 51 -4.82 -7.96 2.97
N ASN A 52 -4.42 -8.68 1.93
CA ASN A 52 -5.32 -9.20 0.90
C ASN A 52 -6.17 -8.12 0.20
N VAL A 53 -5.55 -6.98 -0.09
CA VAL A 53 -6.19 -5.86 -0.77
C VAL A 53 -6.22 -6.14 -2.28
N CYS A 54 -7.41 -6.32 -2.85
CA CYS A 54 -7.59 -6.79 -4.22
C CYS A 54 -8.21 -5.77 -5.18
N SER A 55 -9.04 -4.83 -4.68
CA SER A 55 -9.69 -3.83 -5.53
C SER A 55 -8.88 -2.53 -5.60
N ASP A 56 -9.13 -1.72 -6.62
CA ASP A 56 -8.49 -0.41 -6.77
C ASP A 56 -9.06 0.56 -5.70
N GLU A 57 -10.32 0.41 -5.33
CA GLU A 57 -10.98 1.17 -4.26
C GLU A 57 -10.37 0.88 -2.89
N ASP A 58 -10.18 -0.39 -2.54
CA ASP A 58 -9.59 -0.79 -1.25
C ASP A 58 -8.11 -0.38 -1.16
N LEU A 59 -7.39 -0.39 -2.29
CA LEU A 59 -6.01 0.12 -2.36
C LEU A 59 -5.93 1.61 -2.03
N LEU A 60 -6.86 2.40 -2.58
CA LEU A 60 -6.92 3.83 -2.29
C LEU A 60 -7.39 4.11 -0.87
N ASP A 61 -8.32 3.31 -0.34
CA ASP A 61 -8.81 3.46 1.04
C ASP A 61 -7.73 3.09 2.06
N ALA A 62 -6.94 2.03 1.80
CA ALA A 62 -5.81 1.64 2.62
C ALA A 62 -4.65 2.66 2.65
N CYS A 63 -4.65 3.65 1.75
CA CYS A 63 -3.67 4.75 1.70
C CYS A 63 -4.22 6.09 2.24
N ARG A 64 -5.45 6.13 2.76
CA ARG A 64 -6.03 7.34 3.38
C ARG A 64 -5.47 7.59 4.77
#